data_AF-A0A0F8DEL3-F1
#
_entry.id   AF-A0A0F8DEL3-F1
#
_cell.length_a   1.000
_cell.length_b   1.000
_cell.length_c   1.000
_cell.angle_alpha   90.00
_cell.angle_beta   90.00
_cell.angle_gamma   90.00
#
_symmetry.space_group_name_H-M   'P 1'
#
loop_
_entity.id
_entity.type
_entity.pdbx_description
1 polymer ?
#
loop_
_entity_poly.entity_id
_entity_poly.type
_entity_poly.pdbx_seq_one_letter_code
_entity_poly.pdbx_strand_id
1 'polypeptide(L)'
;MKQTLETLKGKIAEKTLTSDDLFAFTERLKESMREGAPIVRNVSPANIDLLEIYAFALQKMEMANADRDSGLRAADWRESIDDFSKLKAFVDKLQESELIKRVSWNVGGMAIYDIVDSEAYRTYVYWNIQAVLDNMLLFEKL
;
A
#
# COMPACT_ATOMS: atom_id res chain seq x y z
N MET A 1 17.79 9.07 1.18
CA MET A 1 17.20 9.58 -0.07
C MET A 1 15.85 10.18 0.26
N LYS A 2 15.52 11.38 -0.24
CA LYS A 2 14.16 11.92 -0.13
C LYS A 2 13.31 11.23 -1.20
N GLN A 3 12.53 10.21 -0.85
CA GLN A 3 11.43 9.77 -1.74
C GLN A 3 10.43 10.93 -1.80
N THR A 4 10.22 11.47 -3.01
CA THR A 4 9.23 12.50 -3.27
C THR A 4 8.00 11.89 -3.92
N LEU A 5 6.87 12.60 -3.86
CA LEU A 5 5.63 12.23 -4.55
C LEU A 5 5.87 11.89 -6.04
N GLU A 6 6.66 12.72 -6.73
CA GLU A 6 7.01 12.51 -8.15
C GLU A 6 7.87 11.27 -8.37
N THR A 7 8.81 10.96 -7.46
CA THR A 7 9.57 9.70 -7.54
C THR A 7 8.65 8.48 -7.50
N LEU A 8 7.64 8.49 -6.63
CA LEU A 8 6.69 7.38 -6.56
C LEU A 8 5.85 7.24 -7.83
N LYS A 9 5.34 8.36 -8.37
CA LYS A 9 4.59 8.36 -9.63
C LYS A 9 5.44 7.86 -10.81
N GLY A 10 6.72 8.26 -10.86
CA GLY A 10 7.67 7.75 -11.85
C GLY A 10 7.87 6.24 -11.73
N LYS A 11 8.06 5.72 -10.51
CA LYS A 11 8.17 4.29 -10.25
C LYS A 11 6.91 3.50 -10.61
N ILE A 12 5.72 4.09 -10.46
CA ILE A 12 4.46 3.47 -10.92
C ILE A 12 4.47 3.35 -12.44
N ALA A 13 4.83 4.42 -13.15
CA ALA A 13 4.89 4.43 -14.62
C ALA A 13 5.91 3.42 -15.18
N GLU A 14 7.04 3.24 -14.49
CA GLU A 14 8.09 2.29 -14.84
C GLU A 14 7.80 0.85 -14.36
N LYS A 15 6.70 0.64 -13.61
CA LYS A 15 6.36 -0.59 -12.92
C LYS A 15 7.44 -1.11 -11.95
N THR A 16 8.16 -0.20 -11.28
CA THR A 16 9.30 -0.48 -10.38
C THR A 16 9.03 -0.12 -8.90
N LEU A 17 7.83 0.36 -8.57
CA LEU A 17 7.45 0.71 -7.20
C LEU A 17 7.39 -0.53 -6.30
N THR A 18 8.04 -0.48 -5.13
CA THR A 18 8.01 -1.55 -4.12
C THR A 18 7.15 -1.21 -2.91
N SER A 19 6.86 -2.21 -2.07
CA SER A 19 6.24 -2.00 -0.76
C SER A 19 7.08 -1.10 0.15
N ASP A 20 8.41 -1.33 0.21
CA ASP A 20 9.36 -0.50 0.96
C ASP A 20 9.33 0.98 0.54
N ASP A 21 9.13 1.25 -0.75
CA ASP A 21 8.99 2.63 -1.23
C ASP A 21 7.77 3.34 -0.63
N LEU A 22 6.66 2.63 -0.49
CA LEU A 22 5.44 3.17 0.11
C LEU A 22 5.58 3.31 1.62
N PHE A 23 6.13 2.32 2.33
CA PHE A 23 6.34 2.40 3.78
C PHE A 23 7.24 3.57 4.15
N ALA A 24 8.35 3.75 3.45
CA ALA A 24 9.25 4.87 3.71
C ALA A 24 8.60 6.23 3.41
N PHE A 25 7.72 6.31 2.40
CA PHE A 25 6.95 7.51 2.12
C PHE A 25 5.88 7.80 3.17
N THR A 26 5.10 6.80 3.62
CA THR A 26 4.05 6.97 4.63
C THR A 26 4.64 7.35 5.98
N GLU A 27 5.77 6.74 6.38
CA GLU A 27 6.51 7.14 7.58
C GLU A 27 6.96 8.61 7.48
N ARG A 28 7.50 9.01 6.33
CA ARG A 28 7.92 10.41 6.15
C ARG A 28 6.75 11.40 6.19
N LEU A 29 5.58 11.02 5.66
CA LEU A 29 4.36 11.83 5.77
C LEU A 29 3.96 12.00 7.24
N LYS A 30 3.87 10.89 8.00
CA LYS A 30 3.54 10.88 9.43
C LYS A 30 4.51 11.76 10.24
N GLU A 31 5.82 11.61 10.02
CA GLU A 31 6.84 12.44 10.65
C GLU A 31 6.66 13.93 10.34
N SER A 32 6.48 14.28 9.06
CA SER A 32 6.36 15.68 8.63
C SER A 32 5.13 16.37 9.23
N MET A 33 4.02 15.63 9.39
CA MET A 33 2.83 16.12 10.05
C MET A 33 3.05 16.33 11.55
N ARG A 34 3.74 15.40 12.21
CA ARG A 34 4.10 15.51 13.64
C ARG A 34 5.05 16.67 13.93
N GLU A 35 5.99 16.93 13.02
CA GLU A 35 6.95 18.04 13.09
C GLU A 35 6.34 19.40 12.76
N GLY A 36 5.07 19.45 12.30
CA GLY A 36 4.43 20.67 11.83
C GLY A 36 5.02 21.23 10.53
N ALA A 37 5.73 20.39 9.76
CA ALA A 37 6.40 20.75 8.51
C ALA A 37 5.95 19.82 7.36
N PRO A 38 4.64 19.83 7.00
CA PRO A 38 4.09 18.89 6.04
C PRO A 38 4.79 19.00 4.68
N ILE A 39 5.26 17.86 4.16
CA ILE A 39 5.95 17.80 2.86
C ILE A 39 4.98 17.77 1.66
N VAL A 40 3.70 17.47 1.93
CA VAL A 40 2.63 17.29 0.94
C VAL A 40 1.35 17.92 1.51
N ARG A 41 0.55 18.56 0.66
CA ARG A 41 -0.80 19.10 0.94
C ARG A 41 -1.87 18.08 0.56
N ASN A 42 -3.07 18.26 1.09
CA ASN A 42 -4.23 17.39 0.88
C ASN A 42 -4.02 15.94 1.35
N VAL A 43 -3.17 15.75 2.36
CA VAL A 43 -2.99 14.46 3.02
C VAL A 43 -3.96 14.38 4.18
N SER A 44 -4.84 13.37 4.15
CA SER A 44 -5.68 12.99 5.28
C SER A 44 -5.15 11.71 5.93
N PRO A 45 -5.50 11.41 7.20
CA PRO A 45 -5.19 10.12 7.81
C PRO A 45 -5.70 8.94 6.98
N ALA A 46 -6.87 9.07 6.35
CA ALA A 46 -7.42 8.03 5.48
C ALA A 46 -6.54 7.76 4.24
N ASN A 47 -5.85 8.78 3.71
CA ASN A 47 -4.92 8.59 2.59
C ASN A 47 -3.72 7.75 3.04
N ILE A 48 -3.22 7.98 4.26
CA ILE A 48 -2.09 7.24 4.83
C ILE A 48 -2.49 5.78 5.04
N ASP A 49 -3.65 5.52 5.66
CA ASP A 49 -4.16 4.16 5.85
C ASP A 49 -4.26 3.37 4.53
N LEU A 50 -4.75 4.02 3.46
CA LEU A 50 -4.87 3.40 2.14
C LEU A 50 -3.50 3.06 1.55
N LEU A 51 -2.54 3.98 1.63
CA LEU A 51 -1.17 3.73 1.15
C LEU A 51 -0.52 2.57 1.90
N GLU A 52 -0.74 2.45 3.21
CA GLU A 52 -0.21 1.33 4.01
C GLU A 52 -0.88 0.01 3.61
N ILE A 53 -2.21 -0.01 3.42
CA ILE A 53 -2.92 -1.19 2.87
C ILE A 53 -2.34 -1.62 1.52
N TYR A 54 -2.05 -0.66 0.63
CA TYR A 54 -1.48 -0.97 -0.68
C TYR A 54 -0.01 -1.42 -0.59
N ALA A 55 0.75 -0.89 0.37
CA ALA A 55 2.11 -1.36 0.66
C ALA A 55 2.10 -2.84 1.06
N PHE A 56 1.14 -3.27 1.91
CA PHE A 56 0.98 -4.68 2.26
C PHE A 56 0.61 -5.56 1.07
N ALA A 57 -0.28 -5.07 0.20
CA ALA A 57 -0.66 -5.77 -1.02
C ALA A 57 0.55 -6.01 -1.93
N LEU A 58 1.40 -4.99 -2.12
CA LEU A 58 2.65 -5.12 -2.86
C LEU A 58 3.61 -6.09 -2.18
N GLN A 59 3.80 -5.97 -0.86
CA GLN A 59 4.70 -6.82 -0.10
C GLN A 59 4.34 -8.30 -0.25
N LYS A 60 3.05 -8.62 -0.18
CA LYS A 60 2.58 -10.00 -0.36
C LYS A 60 2.91 -10.55 -1.75
N MET A 61 2.71 -9.74 -2.79
CA MET A 61 3.08 -10.11 -4.16
C MET A 61 4.58 -10.29 -4.31
N GLU A 62 5.39 -9.40 -3.73
CA GLU A 62 6.86 -9.49 -3.73
C GLU A 62 7.34 -10.77 -3.03
N MET A 63 6.72 -11.14 -1.91
CA MET A 63 7.01 -12.40 -1.20
C MET A 63 6.60 -13.62 -2.03
N ALA A 64 5.41 -13.60 -2.63
CA ALA A 64 4.92 -14.68 -3.48
C ALA A 64 5.81 -14.91 -4.70
N ASN A 65 6.27 -13.83 -5.36
CA ASN A 65 7.18 -13.91 -6.51
C ASN A 65 8.60 -14.37 -6.11
N ALA A 66 8.97 -14.23 -4.84
CA ALA A 66 10.26 -14.70 -4.30
C ALA A 66 10.20 -16.15 -3.79
N ASP A 67 9.11 -16.89 -4.06
CA ASP A 67 8.82 -18.23 -3.50
C ASP A 67 8.93 -18.27 -1.95
N ARG A 68 8.65 -17.14 -1.29
CA ARG A 68 8.62 -17.03 0.17
C ARG A 68 7.19 -17.24 0.67
N ASP A 69 7.06 -17.60 1.94
CA ASP A 69 5.74 -17.66 2.59
C ASP A 69 5.02 -16.32 2.45
N SER A 70 3.97 -16.26 1.64
CA SER A 70 3.19 -15.05 1.35
C SER A 70 2.08 -14.82 2.39
N GLY A 71 2.08 -15.56 3.49
CA GLY A 71 1.18 -15.32 4.62
C GLY A 71 1.53 -14.00 5.31
N LEU A 72 0.78 -12.92 5.03
CA LEU A 72 0.87 -11.66 5.76
C LEU A 72 0.37 -11.85 7.19
N ARG A 73 1.29 -11.98 8.14
CA ARG A 73 0.95 -12.14 9.54
C ARG A 73 0.34 -10.84 10.04
N ALA A 74 -0.48 -10.96 11.07
CA ALA A 74 -1.10 -9.80 11.65
C ALA A 74 -0.11 -8.84 12.31
N ALA A 75 1.04 -9.34 12.78
CA ALA A 75 2.13 -8.51 13.25
C ALA A 75 2.72 -7.62 12.14
N ASP A 76 2.63 -8.06 10.87
CA ASP A 76 3.19 -7.32 9.75
C ASP A 76 2.39 -6.04 9.49
N TRP A 77 1.07 -6.04 9.76
CA TRP A 77 0.20 -4.89 9.46
C TRP A 77 -0.47 -4.20 10.64
N ARG A 78 -0.60 -4.86 11.81
CA ARG A 78 -1.30 -4.28 12.98
C ARG A 78 -0.64 -3.04 13.56
N GLU A 79 0.66 -2.87 13.33
CA GLU A 79 1.38 -1.68 13.80
C GLU A 79 1.14 -0.46 12.90
N SER A 80 0.64 -0.69 11.67
CA SER A 80 0.47 0.35 10.65
C SER A 80 -0.99 0.60 10.28
N ILE A 81 -1.87 -0.41 10.31
CA ILE A 81 -3.29 -0.26 9.97
C ILE A 81 -4.14 -0.35 11.25
N ASP A 82 -4.68 0.79 11.66
CA ASP A 82 -5.58 0.91 12.82
C ASP A 82 -6.97 0.30 12.55
N ASP A 83 -7.41 0.28 11.30
CA ASP A 83 -8.75 -0.19 10.90
C ASP A 83 -8.71 -1.43 10.00
N PHE A 84 -8.83 -2.60 10.64
CA PHE A 84 -8.91 -3.89 9.96
C PHE A 84 -10.04 -3.98 8.92
N SER A 85 -11.13 -3.23 9.09
CA SER A 85 -12.25 -3.26 8.15
C SER A 85 -11.86 -2.74 6.77
N LYS A 86 -10.92 -1.79 6.69
CA LYS A 86 -10.41 -1.25 5.43
C LYS A 86 -9.54 -2.26 4.69
N LEU A 87 -8.68 -2.97 5.41
CA LEU A 87 -7.88 -4.06 4.84
C LEU A 87 -8.81 -5.15 4.29
N LYS A 88 -9.82 -5.55 5.07
CA LYS A 88 -10.82 -6.52 4.62
C LYS A 88 -11.55 -6.05 3.37
N ALA A 89 -12.06 -4.81 3.36
CA ALA A 89 -12.76 -4.25 2.21
C ALA A 89 -11.89 -4.22 0.94
N PHE A 90 -10.58 -3.97 1.08
CA PHE A 90 -9.67 -4.02 -0.06
C PHE A 90 -9.44 -5.45 -0.56
N VAL A 91 -9.25 -6.42 0.34
CA VAL A 91 -9.12 -7.84 -0.03
C VAL A 91 -10.40 -8.38 -0.67
N ASP A 92 -11.58 -7.98 -0.16
CA ASP A 92 -12.86 -8.34 -0.76
C ASP A 92 -12.94 -7.81 -2.22
N LYS A 93 -12.53 -6.56 -2.48
CA LYS A 93 -12.45 -6.00 -3.85
C LYS A 93 -11.50 -6.77 -4.77
N LEU A 94 -10.34 -7.21 -4.25
CA LEU A 94 -9.40 -8.03 -5.02
C LEU A 94 -10.03 -9.38 -5.40
N GLN A 95 -10.80 -9.97 -4.49
CA GLN A 95 -11.50 -11.23 -4.73
C GLN A 95 -12.65 -11.06 -5.73
N GLU A 96 -13.45 -10.01 -5.59
CA GLU A 96 -14.53 -9.66 -6.54
C GLU A 96 -13.99 -9.39 -7.96
N SER A 97 -12.77 -8.87 -8.06
CA SER A 97 -12.08 -8.62 -9.33
C SER A 97 -11.36 -9.86 -9.88
N GLU A 98 -11.54 -11.03 -9.26
CA GLU A 98 -10.91 -12.31 -9.63
C GLU A 98 -9.36 -12.30 -9.64
N LEU A 99 -8.74 -11.28 -9.04
CA LEU A 99 -7.27 -11.12 -8.97
C LEU A 99 -6.65 -12.06 -7.92
N ILE A 100 -7.46 -12.47 -6.94
CA ILE A 100 -7.07 -13.41 -5.89
C ILE A 100 -8.12 -14.51 -5.72
N LYS A 101 -7.70 -15.65 -5.19
CA LYS A 101 -8.58 -16.78 -4.86
C LYS A 101 -8.19 -17.41 -3.52
N ARG A 102 -9.05 -18.32 -3.03
CA ARG A 102 -8.82 -19.07 -1.79
C ARG A 102 -8.55 -18.15 -0.59
N VAL A 103 -9.36 -17.09 -0.49
CA VAL A 103 -9.27 -16.13 0.61
C VAL A 103 -9.66 -16.80 1.93
N SER A 104 -8.79 -16.70 2.92
CA SER A 104 -9.01 -17.18 4.28
C SER A 104 -8.48 -16.16 5.27
N TRP A 105 -9.29 -15.88 6.29
CA TRP A 105 -8.93 -15.02 7.40
C TRP A 105 -8.70 -15.89 8.63
N ASN A 106 -7.51 -15.80 9.24
CA ASN A 106 -7.29 -16.49 10.51
C ASN A 106 -7.75 -15.62 11.70
N VAL A 107 -7.90 -16.24 12.88
CA VAL A 107 -8.26 -15.55 14.15
C VAL A 107 -7.26 -14.45 14.52
N GLY A 108 -6.04 -14.55 13.98
CA GLY A 108 -5.02 -13.54 14.10
C GLY A 108 -5.23 -12.32 13.21
N GLY A 109 -6.13 -12.29 12.22
CA GLY A 109 -6.26 -11.18 11.26
C GLY A 109 -5.31 -11.28 10.06
N MET A 110 -4.65 -12.41 9.86
CA MET A 110 -3.87 -12.68 8.64
C MET A 110 -4.83 -12.95 7.46
N ALA A 111 -4.59 -12.25 6.35
CA ALA A 111 -5.25 -12.49 5.08
C ALA A 111 -4.41 -13.48 4.25
N ILE A 112 -4.88 -14.71 4.15
CA ILE A 112 -4.29 -15.74 3.27
C ILE A 112 -5.10 -15.74 1.98
N TYR A 113 -4.43 -15.73 0.84
CA TYR A 113 -5.04 -15.80 -0.48
C TYR A 113 -3.96 -16.02 -1.52
N ASP A 114 -4.33 -16.64 -2.63
CA ASP A 114 -3.46 -16.88 -3.77
C ASP A 114 -3.68 -15.80 -4.82
N ILE A 115 -2.60 -15.26 -5.36
CA ILE A 115 -2.63 -14.33 -6.50
C ILE A 115 -2.80 -15.16 -7.77
N VAL A 116 -3.81 -14.82 -8.58
CA VAL A 116 -4.13 -15.57 -9.81
C VAL A 116 -3.22 -15.17 -10.95
N ASP A 117 -3.01 -13.86 -11.12
CA ASP A 117 -2.13 -13.25 -12.12
C ASP A 117 -1.38 -12.09 -11.46
N SER A 118 -0.06 -12.26 -11.30
CA SER A 118 0.80 -11.27 -10.64
C SER A 118 0.87 -9.94 -11.39
N GLU A 119 0.79 -9.94 -12.72
CA GLU A 119 0.86 -8.69 -13.49
C GLU A 119 -0.46 -7.90 -13.41
N ALA A 120 -1.59 -8.60 -13.53
CA ALA A 120 -2.91 -7.99 -13.37
C ALA A 120 -3.09 -7.45 -11.94
N TYR A 121 -2.69 -8.24 -10.93
CA TYR A 121 -2.68 -7.84 -9.53
C TYR A 121 -1.85 -6.58 -9.29
N ARG A 122 -0.59 -6.58 -9.76
CA ARG A 122 0.31 -5.42 -9.65
C ARG A 122 -0.30 -4.17 -10.27
N THR A 123 -0.85 -4.31 -11.49
CA THR A 123 -1.46 -3.19 -12.21
C THR A 123 -2.63 -2.60 -11.44
N TYR A 124 -3.49 -3.46 -10.87
CA TYR A 124 -4.61 -3.03 -10.05
C TYR A 124 -4.17 -2.30 -8.78
N VAL A 125 -3.16 -2.83 -8.07
CA VAL A 125 -2.62 -2.19 -6.87
C VAL A 125 -1.99 -0.84 -7.22
N TYR A 126 -1.19 -0.76 -8.29
CA TYR A 126 -0.59 0.49 -8.77
C TYR A 126 -1.64 1.55 -9.16
N TRP A 127 -2.73 1.16 -9.82
CA TRP A 127 -3.82 2.10 -10.12
C TRP A 127 -4.45 2.70 -8.85
N ASN A 128 -4.64 1.89 -7.82
CA ASN A 128 -5.20 2.36 -6.55
C ASN A 128 -4.21 3.29 -5.81
N ILE A 129 -2.91 2.98 -5.84
CA ILE A 129 -1.87 3.87 -5.28
C ILE A 129 -1.84 5.20 -6.05
N GLN A 130 -1.80 5.15 -7.38
CA GLN A 130 -1.79 6.33 -8.24
C GLN A 130 -2.99 7.23 -7.95
N ALA A 131 -4.20 6.65 -7.80
CA ALA A 131 -5.40 7.40 -7.46
C ALA A 131 -5.28 8.14 -6.11
N VAL A 132 -4.60 7.57 -5.12
CA VAL A 132 -4.33 8.27 -3.85
C VAL A 132 -3.29 9.38 -4.04
N LEU A 133 -2.19 9.09 -4.75
CA LEU A 133 -1.11 10.05 -4.98
C LEU A 133 -1.51 11.22 -5.87
N ASP A 134 -2.47 11.05 -6.79
CA ASP A 134 -2.96 12.13 -7.65
C ASP A 134 -3.83 13.15 -6.92
N ASN A 135 -4.37 12.79 -5.76
CA ASN A 135 -5.06 13.72 -4.87
C ASN A 135 -4.11 14.51 -3.95
N MET A 136 -2.81 14.22 -3.99
CA MET A 136 -1.77 14.86 -3.18
C MET A 136 -1.00 15.90 -4.00
N LEU A 137 -0.59 17.00 -3.35
CA LEU A 137 0.19 18.06 -3.98
C LEU A 137 1.45 18.35 -3.16
N LEU A 138 2.60 18.57 -3.80
CA LEU A 138 3.82 18.96 -3.07
C LEU A 138 3.61 20.28 -2.33
N PHE A 139 4.17 20.37 -1.11
CA PHE A 139 4.20 21.64 -0.40
C PHE A 139 5.30 22.52 -0.99
N GLU A 140 4.96 23.43 -1.90
CA GLU A 140 5.89 24.48 -2.32
C GLU A 140 6.10 25.46 -1.15
N LYS A 141 7.36 25.62 -0.72
CA LYS A 141 7.74 26.76 0.12
C LYS A 141 7.68 28.00 -0.78
N LEU A 142 6.73 28.89 -0.49
CA LEU A 142 6.82 30.30 -0.90
C LEU A 142 8.02 30.95 -0.21
#